data_AF-A0A0C9T5G6-F1
#
_entry.id   AF-A0A0C9T5G6-F1
#
_cell.length_a   1.000
_cell.length_b   1.000
_cell.length_c   1.000
_cell.angle_alpha   90.00
_cell.angle_beta   90.00
_cell.angle_gamma   90.00
#
_symmetry.space_group_name_H-M   'P 1'
#
loop_
_entity.id
_entity.type
_entity.pdbx_description
1 polymer ?
#
loop_
_entity_poly.entity_id
_entity_poly.type
_entity_poly.pdbx_seq_one_letter_code
_entity_poly.pdbx_strand_id
1 'polypeptide(L)'
;LLFLPPELVEPIAADIDSPADLLNLALTCRALHDIIVPFHLHFRKLSFNMSKTPLAFWYGIIVKPRLARCFRTVHVAHNKPDEQGDFYPSILVQ
;
A
#
# COMPACT_ATOMS: atom_id res chain seq x y z
N LEU A 1 21.47 0.36 -2.83
CA LEU A 1 20.16 -0.32 -2.80
C LEU A 1 20.21 -1.72 -3.40
N LEU A 2 20.74 -1.92 -4.61
CA LEU A 2 20.66 -3.22 -5.31
C LEU A 2 21.43 -4.40 -4.68
N PHE A 3 22.39 -4.12 -3.80
CA PHE A 3 23.10 -5.14 -3.03
C PHE A 3 22.48 -5.41 -1.65
N LEU A 4 21.43 -4.68 -1.29
CA LEU A 4 20.71 -4.88 -0.04
C LEU A 4 19.59 -5.90 -0.27
N PRO A 5 19.31 -6.76 0.72
CA PRO A 5 18.15 -7.62 0.69
C PRO A 5 16.85 -6.79 0.73
N PRO A 6 15.73 -7.27 0.14
CA PRO A 6 14.47 -6.54 0.06
C PRO A 6 13.96 -6.04 1.42
N GLU A 7 14.21 -6.79 2.48
CA GLU A 7 13.82 -6.45 3.85
C GLU A 7 14.45 -5.15 4.36
N LEU A 8 15.60 -4.75 3.80
CA LEU A 8 16.27 -3.48 4.08
C LEU A 8 15.91 -2.39 3.08
N VAL A 9 15.59 -2.76 1.83
CA VAL A 9 15.17 -1.79 0.79
C VAL A 9 13.76 -1.26 1.06
N GLU A 10 12.83 -2.12 1.50
CA GLU A 10 11.43 -1.74 1.78
C GLU A 10 11.33 -0.62 2.82
N PRO A 11 11.98 -0.66 4.00
CA PRO A 11 11.98 0.45 4.96
C PRO A 11 12.54 1.75 4.37
N ILE A 12 13.61 1.68 3.58
CA ILE A 12 14.20 2.87 2.95
C ILE A 12 13.20 3.50 1.97
N ALA A 13 12.56 2.69 1.13
CA ALA A 13 11.48 3.16 0.25
C ALA A 13 10.27 3.65 1.06
N ALA A 14 10.04 3.09 2.26
CA ALA A 14 9.04 3.55 3.22
C ALA A 14 9.41 4.85 3.95
N ASP A 15 10.54 5.49 3.67
CA ASP A 15 10.88 6.84 4.17
C ASP A 15 10.75 7.92 3.09
N ILE A 16 10.58 7.56 1.81
CA ILE A 16 10.41 8.52 0.71
C ILE A 16 8.94 8.94 0.65
N ASP A 17 8.59 10.19 0.96
CA ASP A 17 7.19 10.63 1.01
C ASP A 17 6.55 10.87 -0.36
N SER A 18 7.32 11.48 -1.27
CA SER A 18 6.86 11.88 -2.60
C SER A 18 6.57 10.66 -3.50
N PRO A 19 5.32 10.50 -4.01
CA PRO A 19 5.00 9.45 -4.97
C PRO A 19 5.79 9.59 -6.28
N ALA A 20 6.11 10.82 -6.69
CA ALA A 20 6.91 11.07 -7.89
C ALA A 20 8.35 10.55 -7.72
N ASP A 21 8.95 10.76 -6.54
CA ASP A 21 10.31 10.30 -6.27
C ASP A 21 10.39 8.77 -6.15
N LEU A 22 9.37 8.15 -5.55
CA LEU A 22 9.23 6.69 -5.56
C LEU A 22 9.11 6.14 -6.97
N LEU A 23 8.30 6.77 -7.82
CA LEU A 23 8.13 6.36 -9.20
C LEU A 23 9.46 6.49 -9.95
N ASN A 24 10.15 7.63 -9.82
CA ASN A 24 11.47 7.81 -10.41
C ASN A 24 12.46 6.75 -9.94
N LEU A 25 12.46 6.41 -8.64
CA LEU A 25 13.31 5.36 -8.08
C LEU A 25 12.94 3.97 -8.62
N ALA A 26 11.66 3.64 -8.72
CA ALA A 26 11.16 2.39 -9.28
C ALA A 26 11.57 2.22 -10.75
N LEU A 27 11.63 3.30 -11.52
CA LEU A 27 11.98 3.29 -12.94
C LEU A 27 13.48 3.13 -13.21
N THR A 28 14.34 3.21 -12.19
CA THR A 28 15.79 3.06 -12.37
C THR A 28 16.20 1.64 -12.76
N CYS A 29 15.53 0.61 -12.23
CA CYS A 29 15.81 -0.78 -12.58
C CYS A 29 14.67 -1.73 -12.19
N ARG A 30 14.70 -2.95 -12.73
CA ARG A 30 13.67 -3.96 -12.49
C ARG A 30 13.55 -4.39 -11.02
N ALA A 31 14.67 -4.54 -10.32
CA ALA A 31 14.65 -4.97 -8.93
C ALA A 31 13.96 -3.93 -8.01
N LEU A 32 14.18 -2.64 -8.26
CA LEU A 32 13.51 -1.57 -7.51
C LEU A 32 12.05 -1.43 -7.92
N HIS A 33 11.73 -1.60 -9.20
CA HIS A 33 10.35 -1.66 -9.67
C HIS A 33 9.53 -2.72 -8.92
N ASP A 34 10.05 -3.94 -8.81
CA ASP A 34 9.34 -5.09 -8.22
C ASP A 34 9.16 -4.98 -6.70
N ILE A 35 9.89 -4.07 -6.04
CA ILE A 35 9.72 -3.72 -4.62
C ILE A 35 8.83 -2.48 -4.47
N ILE A 36 9.08 -1.42 -5.24
CA ILE A 36 8.46 -0.10 -4.99
C ILE A 36 7.03 -0.02 -5.53
N VAL A 37 6.76 -0.51 -6.73
CA VAL A 37 5.44 -0.39 -7.35
C VAL A 37 4.37 -1.15 -6.55
N PRO A 38 4.52 -2.45 -6.25
CA PRO A 38 3.50 -3.21 -5.55
C PRO A 38 3.43 -2.94 -4.05
N PHE A 39 4.35 -2.18 -3.43
CA PHE A 39 4.29 -1.97 -1.97
C PHE A 39 4.27 -0.50 -1.56
N HIS A 40 4.74 0.43 -2.39
CA HIS A 40 4.88 1.82 -2.00
C HIS A 40 4.14 2.81 -2.91
N LEU A 41 3.85 2.46 -4.17
CA LEU A 41 3.01 3.31 -5.03
C LEU A 41 1.52 2.98 -4.89
N HIS A 42 1.15 1.69 -4.92
CA HIS A 42 -0.26 1.28 -4.89
C HIS A 42 -0.84 1.12 -3.47
N PHE A 43 -0.01 0.83 -2.46
CA PHE A 43 -0.46 0.33 -1.15
C PHE A 43 -0.30 1.33 0.01
N ARG A 44 -0.08 2.62 -0.28
CA ARG A 44 0.11 3.63 0.78
C ARG A 44 -1.17 4.21 1.37
N LYS A 45 -2.24 4.22 0.59
CA LYS A 45 -3.52 4.81 0.98
C LYS A 45 -4.56 3.72 1.07
N LEU A 46 -5.30 3.73 2.16
CA LEU A 46 -6.41 2.84 2.41
C LEU A 46 -7.64 3.70 2.66
N SER A 47 -8.64 3.62 1.79
CA SER A 47 -9.93 4.30 1.95
C SER A 47 -11.04 3.27 1.92
N PHE A 48 -11.84 3.21 2.97
CA PHE A 48 -12.97 2.27 3.00
C PHE A 48 -14.12 2.78 3.87
N ASN A 49 -15.34 2.35 3.51
CA ASN A 49 -16.52 2.56 4.31
C ASN A 49 -16.70 1.43 5.32
N MET A 50 -16.57 1.75 6.61
CA MET A 50 -16.65 0.78 7.72
C MET A 50 -17.92 -0.09 7.68
N SER A 51 -19.04 0.45 7.19
CA SER A 51 -20.32 -0.26 7.12
C SER A 51 -20.46 -1.17 5.91
N LYS A 52 -19.68 -0.96 4.85
CA LYS A 52 -19.74 -1.74 3.59
C LYS A 52 -18.57 -2.71 3.43
N THR A 53 -17.48 -2.50 4.15
CA THR A 53 -16.28 -3.31 4.02
C THR A 53 -16.53 -4.76 4.47
N PRO A 54 -16.25 -5.76 3.62
CA PRO A 54 -16.48 -7.17 3.96
C PRO A 54 -15.51 -7.66 5.04
N LEU A 55 -15.92 -8.64 5.86
CA LEU A 55 -15.04 -9.23 6.88
C LEU A 55 -13.73 -9.81 6.29
N ALA A 56 -13.79 -10.35 5.07
CA ALA A 56 -12.62 -10.88 4.36
C ALA A 56 -11.49 -9.85 4.23
N PHE A 57 -11.82 -8.57 4.09
CA PHE A 57 -10.84 -7.48 4.05
C PHE A 57 -9.99 -7.43 5.33
N TRP A 58 -10.64 -7.50 6.50
CA TRP A 58 -9.95 -7.47 7.79
C TRP A 58 -9.07 -8.69 7.99
N TYR A 59 -9.56 -9.87 7.61
CA TYR A 59 -8.75 -11.09 7.58
C TYR A 59 -7.55 -10.94 6.63
N GLY A 60 -7.73 -10.33 5.46
CA GLY A 60 -6.66 -10.05 4.52
C GLY A 60 -5.54 -9.19 5.12
N ILE A 61 -5.88 -8.16 5.89
CA ILE A 61 -4.91 -7.31 6.60
C ILE A 61 -4.17 -8.11 7.67
N ILE A 62 -4.88 -8.88 8.49
CA ILE A 62 -4.31 -9.69 9.58
C ILE A 62 -3.33 -10.74 9.03
N VAL A 63 -3.73 -11.45 7.97
CA VAL A 63 -2.95 -12.55 7.39
C VAL A 63 -1.75 -12.04 6.57
N LYS A 64 -1.78 -10.78 6.09
CA LYS A 64 -0.74 -10.19 5.23
C LYS A 64 -0.05 -8.99 5.92
N PRO A 65 0.70 -9.18 7.02
CA PRO A 65 1.29 -8.08 7.79
C PRO A 65 2.30 -7.24 7.00
N ARG A 66 3.01 -7.86 6.04
CA ARG A 66 3.91 -7.13 5.12
C ARG A 66 3.17 -6.08 4.29
N LEU A 67 1.95 -6.41 3.85
CA LEU A 67 1.09 -5.50 3.11
C LEU A 67 0.49 -4.42 4.02
N ALA A 68 0.07 -4.82 5.23
CA ALA A 68 -0.46 -3.91 6.23
C ALA A 68 0.54 -2.80 6.59
N ARG A 69 1.83 -3.12 6.65
CA ARG A 69 2.93 -2.19 6.91
C ARG A 69 3.06 -1.10 5.83
N CYS A 70 2.59 -1.35 4.61
CA CYS A 70 2.69 -0.40 3.51
C CYS A 70 1.72 0.77 3.64
N PHE A 71 0.63 0.61 4.39
CA PHE A 71 -0.37 1.67 4.59
C PHE A 71 0.20 2.79 5.45
N ARG A 72 0.15 4.01 4.93
CA ARG A 72 0.57 5.23 5.63
C ARG A 72 -0.60 6.14 6.00
N THR A 73 -1.67 6.08 5.22
CA THR A 73 -2.85 6.91 5.45
C THR A 73 -4.09 6.03 5.38
N VAL A 74 -4.91 6.11 6.42
CA VAL A 74 -6.18 5.38 6.51
C VAL A 74 -7.30 6.40 6.57
N HIS A 75 -8.19 6.35 5.59
CA HIS A 75 -9.42 7.12 5.53
C HIS A 75 -10.58 6.17 5.79
N VAL A 76 -11.36 6.47 6.83
CA VAL A 76 -12.54 5.68 7.21
C VAL A 76 -13.76 6.54 6.99
N ALA A 77 -14.55 6.20 5.97
CA ALA A 77 -15.81 6.88 5.71
C ALA A 77 -16.87 6.36 6.70
N HIS A 78 -17.52 7.28 7.41
CA HIS A 78 -18.67 6.96 8.25
C HIS A 78 -19.95 7.56 7.64
N ASN A 79 -20.84 6.68 7.15
CA ASN A 79 -22.23 6.95 6.74
C ASN A 79 -22.48 8.02 5.66
N LYS A 80 -21.48 8.74 5.17
CA LYS A 80 -21.59 9.56 3.95
C LYS A 80 -20.88 8.85 2.80
N PRO A 81 -21.44 8.88 1.58
CA PRO A 81 -20.68 8.48 0.42
C PRO A 81 -19.49 9.43 0.29
N ASP A 82 -18.28 8.94 0.56
CA ASP A 82 -17.08 9.67 0.14
C ASP A 82 -17.14 9.75 -1.39
N GLU A 83 -16.99 10.96 -1.92
CA GLU A 83 -16.99 11.22 -3.36
C GLU A 83 -15.85 10.46 -4.08
N GLN A 84 -14.82 10.04 -3.32
CA GLN A 84 -13.67 9.28 -3.81
C GLN A 84 -13.91 7.76 -3.94
N GLY A 85 -14.95 7.20 -3.32
CA GLY A 85 -15.20 5.75 -3.28
C GLY A 85 -14.21 4.95 -2.41
N ASP A 86 -14.48 3.66 -2.26
CA ASP A 86 -13.59 2.74 -1.56
C ASP A 86 -12.32 2.50 -2.41
N PHE A 87 -11.15 2.74 -1.83
CA PHE A 87 -9.85 2.50 -2.46
C PHE A 87 -9.02 1.59 -1.57
N TYR A 88 -9.00 0.31 -1.93
CA TYR A 88 -8.11 -0.66 -1.33
C TYR A 88 -7.73 -1.75 -2.34
N PRO A 89 -6.56 -2.40 -2.14
CA PRO A 89 -6.11 -3.46 -3.03
C PRO A 89 -7.02 -4.68 -3.00
N SER A 90 -7.35 -5.22 -4.17
CA SER A 90 -8.20 -6.42 -4.29
C SER A 90 -7.62 -7.65 -3.58
N ILE A 91 -6.29 -7.75 -3.45
CA ILE A 91 -5.61 -8.83 -2.72
C ILE A 91 -5.99 -8.92 -1.23
N LEU A 92 -6.61 -7.88 -0.67
CA LEU A 92 -7.15 -7.91 0.69
C LEU A 92 -8.48 -8.65 0.80
N VAL A 93 -9.22 -8.85 -0.30
CA VAL A 93 -10.58 -9.42 -0.29
C VAL A 93 -10.63 -10.78 -1.01
N GLN A 94 -9.47 -11.28 -1.46
CA GLN A 94 -9.27 -12.64 -1.98
C GLN A 94 -8.96 -13.62 -0.85
#